data_AF-A0A1F6EGP1-F1
#
_entry.id   AF-A0A1F6EGP1-F1
#
_cell.length_a   1.000
_cell.length_b   1.000
_cell.length_c   1.000
_cell.angle_alpha   90.00
_cell.angle_beta   90.00
_cell.angle_gamma   90.00
#
_symmetry.space_group_name_H-M   'P 1'
#
loop_
_entity.id
_entity.type
_entity.pdbx_description
1 polymer ?
#
loop_
_entity_poly.entity_id
_entity_poly.type
_entity_poly.pdbx_seq_one_letter_code
_entity_poly.pdbx_strand_id
1 'polypeptide(L)'
;MNQLNQQKTALTVGVFLGGWHLVWSALVALGVGQLLIDFILWAHMIHLQYVVGPFEFSAAAVLIVVTFILGYVSGWAFAYLWNRLHRSV
;
A
#
# COMPACT_ATOMS: atom_id res chain seq x y z
N MET A 1 -8.36 8.76 -25.98
CA MET A 1 -8.19 7.87 -24.81
C MET A 1 -9.33 8.10 -23.85
N ASN A 2 -9.81 7.06 -23.17
CA ASN A 2 -10.93 7.18 -22.23
C ASN A 2 -10.50 7.88 -20.93
N GLN A 3 -11.37 8.74 -20.39
CA GLN A 3 -11.15 9.36 -19.08
C GLN A 3 -11.25 8.32 -17.97
N LEU A 4 -10.40 8.47 -16.94
CA LEU A 4 -10.48 7.67 -15.73
C LEU A 4 -11.60 8.21 -14.84
N ASN A 5 -12.42 7.32 -14.29
CA ASN A 5 -13.35 7.70 -13.24
C ASN A 5 -12.57 7.90 -11.92
N GLN A 6 -12.45 9.14 -11.47
CA GLN A 6 -11.63 9.50 -10.32
C GLN A 6 -11.97 8.71 -9.05
N GLN A 7 -13.26 8.55 -8.75
CA GLN A 7 -13.73 7.88 -7.54
C GLN A 7 -13.43 6.38 -7.58
N LYS A 8 -13.66 5.74 -8.73
CA LYS A 8 -13.32 4.33 -8.91
C LYS A 8 -11.82 4.10 -8.86
N THR A 9 -11.03 4.95 -9.53
CA THR A 9 -9.56 4.84 -9.48
C THR A 9 -9.04 5.04 -8.08
N ALA A 10 -9.50 6.07 -7.36
CA ALA A 10 -9.16 6.31 -5.95
C ALA A 10 -9.47 5.08 -5.08
N LEU A 11 -10.71 4.58 -5.16
CA LEU A 11 -11.13 3.42 -4.37
C LEU A 11 -10.31 2.18 -4.71
N THR A 12 -10.07 1.89 -5.98
CA THR A 12 -9.25 0.74 -6.41
C THR A 12 -7.85 0.82 -5.83
N VAL A 13 -7.17 1.96 -5.93
CA VAL A 13 -5.81 2.13 -5.41
C VAL A 13 -5.81 2.07 -3.88
N GLY A 14 -6.78 2.70 -3.21
CA GLY A 14 -6.92 2.64 -1.75
C GLY A 14 -7.13 1.21 -1.25
N VAL A 15 -8.07 0.47 -1.83
CA VAL A 15 -8.32 -0.94 -1.48
C VAL A 15 -7.10 -1.80 -1.76
N PHE A 16 -6.42 -1.60 -2.90
CA PHE A 16 -5.22 -2.35 -3.23
C PHE A 16 -4.11 -2.13 -2.20
N LEU A 17 -3.79 -0.88 -1.83
CA LEU A 17 -2.75 -0.60 -0.85
C LEU A 17 -3.16 -1.04 0.56
N GLY A 18 -4.38 -0.73 1.02
CA GLY A 18 -4.85 -1.20 2.33
C GLY A 18 -4.86 -2.73 2.42
N GLY A 19 -5.32 -3.41 1.37
CA GLY A 19 -5.32 -4.86 1.25
C GLY A 19 -3.91 -5.46 1.25
N TRP A 20 -2.95 -4.82 0.58
CA TRP A 20 -1.54 -5.22 0.63
C TRP A 20 -0.99 -5.20 2.06
N HIS A 21 -1.33 -4.18 2.84
CA HIS A 21 -0.90 -4.09 4.23
C HIS A 21 -1.68 -5.02 5.17
N LEU A 22 -2.90 -5.40 4.81
CA LEU A 22 -3.61 -6.48 5.47
C LEU A 22 -2.90 -7.82 5.26
N VAL A 23 -2.40 -8.10 4.04
CA VAL A 23 -1.57 -9.30 3.77
C VAL A 23 -0.31 -9.27 4.62
N TRP A 24 0.40 -8.14 4.67
CA TRP A 24 1.55 -7.99 5.56
C TRP A 24 1.19 -8.28 7.03
N SER A 25 0.09 -7.70 7.53
CA SER A 25 -0.38 -7.91 8.90
C SER A 25 -0.67 -9.38 9.19
N ALA A 26 -1.26 -10.11 8.23
CA ALA A 26 -1.50 -11.54 8.35
C ALA A 26 -0.19 -12.36 8.40
N LEU A 27 0.82 -11.99 7.61
CA LEU A 27 2.14 -12.64 7.65
C LEU A 27 2.83 -12.45 9.00
N VAL A 28 2.72 -11.27 9.61
CA VAL A 28 3.22 -11.01 10.97
C VAL A 28 2.46 -11.87 11.98
N ALA A 29 1.13 -11.95 11.89
CA ALA A 29 0.31 -12.80 12.76
C ALA A 29 0.65 -14.30 12.66
N LEU A 30 1.05 -14.77 11.47
CA LEU A 30 1.49 -16.14 11.23
C LEU A 30 2.96 -16.39 11.61
N GLY A 31 3.70 -15.37 12.09
CA GLY A 31 5.10 -15.50 12.51
C GLY A 31 6.11 -15.58 11.35
N VAL A 32 5.69 -15.32 10.11
CA VAL A 32 6.57 -15.37 8.92
C VAL A 32 6.99 -13.99 8.41
N GLY A 33 6.57 -12.91 9.10
CA GLY A 33 6.90 -11.54 8.73
C GLY A 33 8.41 -11.28 8.66
N GLN A 34 9.20 -11.84 9.59
CA GLN A 34 10.66 -11.70 9.60
C GLN A 34 11.29 -12.27 8.32
N LEU A 35 10.91 -13.50 7.94
CA LEU A 35 11.45 -14.18 6.76
C LEU A 35 11.25 -13.35 5.48
N LEU A 36 10.08 -12.73 5.33
CA LEU A 36 9.79 -11.90 4.15
C LEU A 36 10.64 -10.62 4.13
N ILE A 37 10.78 -9.91 5.25
CA ILE A 37 11.60 -8.68 5.26
C ILE A 37 13.08 -9.02 5.09
N ASP A 38 13.56 -10.12 5.68
CA ASP A 38 14.94 -10.57 5.49
C ASP A 38 15.23 -10.84 4.00
N PHE A 39 14.30 -11.51 3.31
CA PHE A 39 14.38 -11.71 1.85
C PHE A 39 14.37 -10.38 1.09
N ILE A 40 13.47 -9.46 1.42
CA ILE A 40 13.36 -8.16 0.74
C ILE A 40 14.64 -7.34 0.91
N LEU A 41 15.17 -7.23 2.14
CA LEU A 41 16.37 -6.45 2.40
C LEU A 41 17.61 -7.07 1.78
N TRP A 42 17.73 -8.40 1.81
CA TRP A 42 18.76 -9.11 1.07
C TRP A 42 18.69 -8.82 -0.43
N ALA A 43 17.50 -8.86 -1.03
CA ALA A 43 17.31 -8.59 -2.46
C ALA A 43 17.69 -7.14 -2.85
N HIS A 44 17.73 -6.23 -1.88
CA HIS A 44 18.17 -4.84 -2.06
C HIS A 44 19.60 -4.58 -1.57
N MET A 45 20.33 -5.63 -1.14
CA MET A 45 21.67 -5.52 -0.57
C MET A 45 21.74 -4.57 0.65
N ILE A 46 20.65 -4.49 1.42
CA ILE A 46 20.53 -3.66 2.63
C ILE A 46 20.85 -4.50 3.87
N HIS A 47 21.74 -4.00 4.73
CA HIS A 47 22.13 -4.64 5.98
C HIS A 47 21.72 -3.77 7.17
N LEU A 48 20.64 -4.16 7.85
CA LEU A 48 20.13 -3.48 9.05
C LEU A 48 20.01 -4.49 10.20
N GLN A 49 20.20 -4.02 11.43
CA GLN A 49 19.89 -4.78 12.63
C GLN A 49 18.47 -4.42 13.08
N TYR A 50 17.48 -5.25 12.76
CA TYR A 50 16.08 -5.05 13.13
C TYR A 50 15.40 -6.39 13.43
N VAL A 51 14.27 -6.32 14.15
CA VAL A 51 13.43 -7.48 14.47
C VAL A 51 11.97 -7.09 14.20
N VAL A 52 11.26 -7.92 13.46
CA VAL A 52 9.81 -7.84 13.32
C VAL A 52 9.19 -8.33 14.63
N GLY A 53 8.54 -7.41 15.35
CA GLY A 53 7.86 -7.72 16.61
C GLY A 53 6.67 -8.67 16.43
N PRO A 54 6.07 -9.14 17.54
CA PRO A 54 4.83 -9.91 17.48
C PRO A 54 3.70 -9.07 16.89
N PHE A 55 2.67 -9.74 16.37
CA PHE A 55 1.48 -9.07 15.85
C PHE A 55 0.83 -8.20 16.93
N GLU A 56 0.59 -6.94 16.59
CA GLU A 56 -0.12 -5.98 17.42
C GLU A 56 -1.30 -5.41 16.62
N PHE A 57 -2.50 -5.59 17.15
CA PHE A 57 -3.74 -5.32 16.43
C PHE A 57 -3.91 -3.83 16.12
N SER A 58 -3.53 -2.95 17.06
CA SER A 58 -3.68 -1.50 16.91
C SER A 58 -2.80 -0.97 15.78
N ALA A 59 -1.53 -1.42 15.73
CA ALA A 59 -0.58 -1.09 14.68
C ALA A 59 -1.05 -1.59 13.31
N ALA A 60 -1.57 -2.83 13.22
CA ALA A 60 -2.12 -3.37 11.99
C ALA A 60 -3.32 -2.56 11.48
N ALA A 61 -4.27 -2.26 12.37
CA ALA A 61 -5.45 -1.46 12.02
C ALA A 61 -5.06 -0.05 11.53
N VAL A 62 -4.15 0.62 12.25
CA VAL A 62 -3.62 1.94 11.85
C VAL A 62 -2.95 1.86 10.50
N LEU A 63 -2.07 0.87 10.28
CA LEU A 63 -1.36 0.71 9.01
C LEU A 63 -2.31 0.54 7.83
N ILE A 64 -3.33 -0.31 7.95
CA ILE A 64 -4.31 -0.57 6.89
C ILE A 64 -5.11 0.70 6.59
N VAL A 65 -5.61 1.40 7.61
CA VAL A 65 -6.41 2.62 7.43
C VAL A 65 -5.57 3.74 6.79
N VAL A 66 -4.37 3.98 7.31
CA VAL A 66 -3.49 5.03 6.79
C VAL A 66 -3.11 4.77 5.34
N THR A 67 -2.72 3.54 5.02
CA THR A 67 -2.29 3.18 3.65
C THR A 67 -3.47 3.15 2.67
N PHE A 68 -4.67 2.78 3.12
CA PHE A 68 -5.89 2.93 2.34
C PHE A 68 -6.16 4.41 1.99
N ILE A 69 -6.11 5.31 2.99
CA ILE A 69 -6.33 6.74 2.79
C ILE A 69 -5.29 7.32 1.82
N LEU A 70 -4.01 7.00 2.03
CA LEU A 70 -2.93 7.46 1.15
C LEU A 70 -3.10 6.94 -0.28
N GLY A 71 -3.47 5.67 -0.44
CA GLY A 71 -3.76 5.07 -1.74
C GLY A 71 -4.95 5.72 -2.43
N TYR A 72 -6.01 6.00 -1.67
CA TYR A 72 -7.20 6.66 -2.19
C TYR A 72 -6.88 8.07 -2.69
N VAL A 73 -6.20 8.88 -1.87
CA VAL A 73 -5.78 10.24 -2.24
C VAL A 73 -4.86 10.21 -3.46
N SER A 74 -3.89 9.30 -3.49
CA SER A 74 -2.96 9.16 -4.62
C SER A 74 -3.67 8.74 -5.90
N GLY A 75 -4.60 7.77 -5.83
CA GLY A 75 -5.38 7.32 -6.98
C GLY A 75 -6.33 8.40 -7.52
N TRP A 76 -6.92 9.20 -6.62
CA TRP A 76 -7.72 10.36 -7.01
C TRP A 76 -6.87 11.40 -7.75
N ALA A 77 -5.72 11.78 -7.17
CA ALA A 77 -4.81 12.77 -7.73
C ALA A 77 -4.29 12.32 -9.10
N PHE A 78 -3.92 11.04 -9.22
CA PHE A 78 -3.51 10.42 -10.48
C PHE A 78 -4.61 10.54 -11.54
N ALA A 79 -5.85 10.13 -11.22
CA ALA A 79 -6.96 10.19 -12.18
C ALA A 79 -7.30 11.63 -12.58
N TYR A 80 -7.23 12.59 -11.64
CA TYR A 80 -7.37 14.01 -11.93
C TYR A 80 -6.32 14.50 -12.94
N LEU A 81 -5.04 14.26 -12.66
CA LEU A 81 -3.94 14.68 -13.53
C LEU A 81 -4.02 14.00 -14.90
N TRP A 82 -4.28 12.69 -14.93
CA TRP A 82 -4.47 11.94 -16.16
C TRP A 82 -5.54 12.57 -17.06
N ASN A 83 -6.72 12.82 -16.50
CA ASN A 83 -7.83 13.43 -17.24
C ASN A 83 -7.51 14.85 -17.69
N ARG A 84 -6.76 15.62 -16.89
CA ARG A 84 -6.39 17.00 -17.22
C ARG A 84 -5.39 17.07 -18.36
N LEU A 85 -4.41 16.16 -18.39
CA LEU A 85 -3.37 16.09 -19.42
C LEU A 85 -3.88 15.49 -20.73
N HIS A 86 -4.91 14.63 -20.67
CA HIS A 86 -5.50 13.99 -21.84
C HIS A 86 -6.72 14.72 -22.42
N ARG A 87 -7.17 15.80 -21.80
CA ARG A 87 -8.05 16.76 -22.50
C ARG A 87 -7.19 17.50 -23.53
N SER A 88 -7.26 17.06 -24.78
CA SER A 88 -6.84 17.87 -25.93
C SER A 88 -7.45 19.27 -25.79
N VAL A 89 -6.67 20.31 -26.09
CA VAL A 89 -7.17 21.67 -26.26
C VAL A 89 -8.28 21.67 -27.32
#